data_AF-A0AA37WR15-F1
#
_entry.id   AF-A0AA37WR15-F1
#
_cell.length_a   1.000
_cell.length_b   1.000
_cell.length_c   1.000
_cell.angle_alpha   90.00
_cell.angle_beta   90.00
_cell.angle_gamma   90.00
#
_symmetry.space_group_name_H-M   'P 1'
#
loop_
_entity.id
_entity.type
_entity.pdbx_description
1 polymer ?
#
loop_
_entity_poly.entity_id
_entity_poly.type
_entity_poly.pdbx_seq_one_letter_code
_entity_poly.pdbx_strand_id
1 'polypeptide(L)'
;MYEEQAAGLARIEADLAIRVAVLCGAGGKAFVAGTDIEQFVGFSGDDGVAYEAQIDTYVAALKRVRVPMIAVVEGLAVGGGLAIANACNLRIAAAGARFGVPIARTLGNCLSSANLRRLTATLGLSSVKRMLLLADMPTAESRSATAPRSPAPRRWMPRWRRSASACSAMRQ
;
A
#
# COMPACT_ATOMS: atom_id res chain seq x y z
N MET A 1 13.97 0.71 1.57
CA MET A 1 12.64 0.59 0.92
C MET A 1 12.17 1.89 0.24
N TYR A 2 11.86 2.97 0.96
CA TYR A 2 11.26 4.18 0.35
C TYR A 2 12.17 4.87 -0.68
N GLU A 3 13.49 4.83 -0.48
CA GLU A 3 14.47 5.37 -1.44
C GLU A 3 14.48 4.59 -2.76
N GLU A 4 14.52 3.25 -2.71
CA GLU A 4 14.43 2.40 -3.90
C GLU A 4 13.11 2.62 -4.65
N GLN A 5 12.02 2.79 -3.89
CA GLN A 5 10.72 3.12 -4.44
C GLN A 5 10.73 4.48 -5.16
N ALA A 6 11.36 5.50 -4.58
CA ALA A 6 11.51 6.81 -5.19
C ALA A 6 12.34 6.75 -6.48
N ALA A 7 13.41 5.94 -6.51
CA ALA A 7 14.19 5.71 -7.73
C ALA A 7 13.34 5.06 -8.86
N GLY A 8 12.45 4.13 -8.48
CA GLY A 8 11.48 3.54 -9.42
C GLY A 8 10.53 4.58 -10.01
N LEU A 9 10.00 5.48 -9.18
CA LEU A 9 9.16 6.60 -9.66
C LEU A 9 9.94 7.54 -10.60
N ALA A 10 11.19 7.88 -10.25
CA ALA A 10 12.03 8.72 -11.10
C ALA A 10 12.28 8.10 -12.48
N ARG A 11 12.48 6.78 -12.55
CA ARG A 11 12.60 6.07 -13.83
C ARG A 11 11.32 6.15 -14.66
N ILE A 12 10.16 5.99 -14.01
CA ILE A 12 8.86 6.12 -14.68
C ILE A 12 8.70 7.52 -15.26
N GLU A 13 9.07 8.56 -14.51
CA GLU A 13 9.02 9.94 -15.01
C GLU A 13 9.94 10.16 -16.20
N ALA A 14 11.18 9.65 -16.15
CA ALA A 14 12.19 9.86 -17.19
C ALA A 14 11.90 9.12 -18.51
N ASP A 15 11.32 7.91 -18.46
CA ASP A 15 11.09 7.09 -19.65
C ASP A 15 9.67 7.26 -20.19
N LEU A 16 9.49 8.19 -21.13
CA LEU A 16 8.19 8.51 -21.75
C LEU A 16 7.51 7.31 -22.45
N ALA A 17 8.23 6.23 -22.76
CA ALA A 17 7.64 5.02 -23.34
C ALA A 17 6.78 4.26 -22.31
N ILE A 18 7.02 4.44 -21.01
CA ILE A 18 6.18 3.87 -19.95
C ILE A 18 4.83 4.58 -19.95
N ARG A 19 3.74 3.80 -20.01
CA ARG A 19 2.36 4.32 -20.05
C ARG A 19 1.50 3.93 -18.86
N VAL A 20 1.91 2.89 -18.13
CA VAL A 20 1.25 2.35 -16.92
C VAL A 20 2.35 1.71 -16.08
N ALA A 21 2.25 1.80 -14.75
CA ALA A 21 3.14 1.09 -13.85
C ALA A 21 2.36 0.24 -12.83
N VAL A 22 2.94 -0.92 -12.51
CA VAL A 22 2.36 -1.91 -11.60
C VAL A 22 3.28 -2.06 -10.40
N LEU A 23 2.74 -1.83 -9.20
CA LEU A 23 3.43 -2.12 -7.95
C LEU A 23 2.98 -3.50 -7.46
N CYS A 24 3.95 -4.31 -7.07
CA CYS A 24 3.73 -5.60 -6.44
C CYS A 24 4.87 -5.91 -5.47
N GLY A 25 4.59 -6.66 -4.42
CA GLY A 25 5.65 -7.15 -3.54
C GLY A 25 6.37 -8.37 -4.15
N ALA A 26 7.67 -8.48 -3.87
CA ALA A 26 8.45 -9.63 -4.30
C ALA A 26 7.96 -10.93 -3.63
N GLY A 27 8.03 -12.05 -4.35
CA GLY A 27 7.72 -13.37 -3.83
C GLY A 27 6.23 -13.67 -3.58
N GLY A 28 5.31 -12.73 -3.82
CA GLY A 28 3.86 -12.96 -3.77
C GLY A 28 3.27 -13.24 -2.38
N LYS A 29 4.08 -13.18 -1.32
CA LYS A 29 3.64 -13.41 0.07
C LYS A 29 3.04 -12.17 0.72
N ALA A 30 3.55 -10.99 0.35
CA ALA A 30 3.05 -9.70 0.80
C ALA A 30 3.20 -8.67 -0.32
N PHE A 31 2.35 -7.66 -0.32
CA PHE A 31 2.62 -6.43 -1.06
C PHE A 31 3.65 -5.62 -0.27
N VAL A 32 3.28 -5.24 0.95
CA VAL A 32 4.15 -4.63 1.97
C VAL A 32 3.57 -5.04 3.33
N ALA A 33 4.36 -5.75 4.14
CA ALA A 33 3.91 -6.33 5.41
C ALA A 33 3.94 -5.36 6.60
N GLY A 34 4.42 -4.13 6.38
CA GLY A 34 4.66 -3.13 7.40
C GLY A 34 6.11 -2.66 7.34
N THR A 35 6.45 -1.66 8.15
CA THR A 35 7.84 -1.30 8.42
C THR A 35 8.36 -2.21 9.52
N ASP A 36 9.65 -2.52 9.46
CA ASP A 36 10.33 -3.28 10.48
C ASP A 36 10.20 -2.55 11.84
N ILE A 37 9.63 -3.25 12.81
CA ILE A 37 9.32 -2.69 14.14
C ILE A 37 10.62 -2.39 14.91
N GLU A 38 11.69 -3.12 14.63
CA GLU A 38 12.99 -2.89 15.27
C GLU A 38 13.56 -1.50 14.97
N GLN A 39 13.18 -0.90 13.82
CA GLN A 39 13.59 0.46 13.45
C GLN A 39 13.03 1.54 14.38
N PHE A 40 12.00 1.21 15.17
CA PHE A 40 11.35 2.15 16.09
C PHE A 40 11.84 2.03 17.53
N VAL A 41 12.80 1.13 17.79
CA VAL A 41 13.43 1.05 19.11
C VAL A 41 14.18 2.36 19.38
N GLY A 42 13.76 3.10 20.41
CA GLY A 42 14.36 4.39 20.78
C GLY A 42 13.80 5.60 20.05
N PHE A 43 12.73 5.46 19.25
CA PHE A 43 12.04 6.61 18.66
C PHE A 43 11.49 7.54 19.73
N SER A 44 11.82 8.82 19.62
CA SER A 44 11.09 9.89 20.28
C SER A 44 9.76 10.18 19.54
N GLY A 45 8.92 11.03 20.14
CA GLY A 45 7.71 11.51 19.47
C GLY A 45 8.02 12.25 18.16
N ASP A 46 9.09 13.05 18.14
CA ASP A 46 9.50 13.83 16.97
C ASP A 46 10.00 12.92 15.83
N ASP A 47 10.69 11.83 16.15
CA ASP A 47 11.12 10.83 15.17
C ASP A 47 9.92 10.17 14.49
N GLY A 48 8.87 9.87 15.25
CA GLY A 48 7.61 9.35 14.72
C GLY A 48 6.94 10.33 13.75
N VAL A 49 6.94 11.62 14.07
CA VAL A 49 6.40 12.68 13.19
C VAL A 49 7.22 12.80 11.91
N ALA A 50 8.54 12.80 12.01
CA ALA A 50 9.44 12.85 10.86
C ALA A 50 9.27 11.64 9.94
N TYR A 51 9.12 10.45 10.52
CA TYR A 51 8.86 9.21 9.79
C TYR A 51 7.53 9.26 9.01
N GLU A 52 6.44 9.69 9.64
CA GLU A 52 5.15 9.83 8.94
C GLU A 52 5.21 10.91 7.82
N ALA A 53 5.98 11.98 8.02
CA ALA A 53 6.21 13.00 7.00
C ALA A 53 7.00 12.45 5.78
N GLN A 54 7.94 11.52 6.01
CA GLN A 54 8.65 10.82 4.94
C GLN A 54 7.68 9.93 4.14
N ILE A 55 6.80 9.20 4.81
CA ILE A 55 5.75 8.40 4.14
C ILE A 55 4.85 9.30 3.30
N ASP A 56 4.39 10.42 3.86
CA ASP A 56 3.52 11.36 3.16
C ASP A 56 4.19 11.95 1.91
N THR A 57 5.49 12.25 2.00
CA THR A 57 6.29 12.71 0.85
C THR A 57 6.31 11.68 -0.26
N TYR A 58 6.58 10.42 0.08
CA TYR A 58 6.57 9.33 -0.89
C TYR A 58 5.18 9.09 -1.50
N VAL A 59 4.14 9.03 -0.66
CA VAL A 59 2.75 8.88 -1.10
C VAL A 59 2.33 10.04 -2.02
N ALA A 60 2.77 11.26 -1.73
CA ALA A 60 2.50 12.42 -2.58
C ALA A 60 3.21 12.32 -3.93
N ALA A 61 4.46 11.84 -3.97
CA ALA A 61 5.20 11.59 -5.21
C ALA A 61 4.50 10.52 -6.06
N LEU A 62 4.13 9.39 -5.45
CA LEU A 62 3.42 8.29 -6.12
C LEU A 62 2.12 8.77 -6.76
N LYS A 63 1.39 9.66 -6.09
CA LYS A 63 0.13 10.23 -6.62
C LYS A 63 0.31 11.20 -7.79
N ARG A 64 1.48 11.81 -7.92
CA ARG A 64 1.77 12.82 -8.95
C ARG A 64 2.44 12.23 -10.18
N VAL A 65 2.77 10.94 -10.14
CA VAL A 65 3.41 10.27 -11.26
C VAL A 65 2.54 10.37 -12.53
N ARG A 66 3.18 10.56 -13.68
CA ARG A 66 2.52 10.90 -14.94
C ARG A 66 1.66 9.78 -15.55
N VAL A 67 1.81 8.55 -15.05
CA VAL A 67 1.12 7.36 -15.57
C VAL A 67 0.16 6.77 -14.53
N PRO A 68 -0.89 6.05 -14.94
CA PRO A 68 -1.71 5.28 -14.02
C PRO A 68 -0.89 4.23 -13.25
N MET A 69 -1.09 4.17 -11.94
CA MET A 69 -0.47 3.24 -11.01
C MET A 69 -1.47 2.17 -10.55
N ILE A 70 -1.07 0.91 -10.65
CA ILE A 70 -1.87 -0.24 -10.22
C ILE A 70 -1.14 -0.97 -9.10
N ALA A 71 -1.76 -1.07 -7.92
CA ALA A 71 -1.27 -1.94 -6.85
C ALA A 71 -1.84 -3.36 -7.00
N VAL A 72 -0.96 -4.35 -7.13
CA VAL A 72 -1.33 -5.78 -7.11
C VAL A 72 -0.99 -6.37 -5.74
N VAL A 73 -2.02 -6.71 -4.98
CA VAL A 73 -1.92 -7.16 -3.59
C VAL A 73 -2.28 -8.64 -3.50
N GLU A 74 -1.26 -9.50 -3.45
CA GLU A 74 -1.44 -10.95 -3.37
C GLU A 74 -1.51 -11.48 -1.93
N GLY A 75 -1.01 -10.72 -0.96
CA GLY A 75 -0.97 -11.08 0.45
C GLY A 75 -1.26 -9.90 1.37
N LEU A 76 -0.30 -9.52 2.21
CA LEU A 76 -0.45 -8.43 3.18
C LEU A 76 -0.21 -7.04 2.57
N ALA A 77 -1.09 -6.09 2.87
CA ALA A 77 -0.87 -4.65 2.70
C ALA A 77 -1.14 -3.95 4.05
N VAL A 78 -0.08 -3.70 4.82
CA VAL A 78 -0.17 -3.30 6.22
C VAL A 78 0.58 -1.99 6.48
N GLY A 79 0.00 -1.11 7.32
CA GLY A 79 0.62 0.16 7.73
C GLY A 79 0.93 1.06 6.53
N GLY A 80 2.20 1.48 6.40
CA GLY A 80 2.68 2.22 5.22
C GLY A 80 2.40 1.49 3.89
N GLY A 81 2.39 0.16 3.89
CA GLY A 81 1.98 -0.65 2.75
C GLY A 81 0.56 -0.41 2.28
N LEU A 82 -0.37 -0.26 3.23
CA LEU A 82 -1.75 0.08 2.94
C LEU A 82 -1.87 1.52 2.41
N ALA A 83 -1.09 2.46 2.98
CA ALA A 83 -1.06 3.84 2.49
C ALA A 83 -0.61 3.92 1.03
N ILE A 84 0.44 3.17 0.67
CA ILE A 84 0.96 3.07 -0.71
C ILE A 84 -0.07 2.44 -1.65
N ALA A 85 -0.66 1.30 -1.28
CA ALA A 85 -1.70 0.66 -2.09
C ALA A 85 -2.93 1.57 -2.28
N ASN A 86 -3.30 2.32 -1.24
CA ASN A 86 -4.42 3.26 -1.29
C ASN A 86 -4.12 4.53 -2.12
N ALA A 87 -2.83 4.87 -2.27
CA ALA A 87 -2.38 5.98 -3.09
C ALA A 87 -2.40 5.67 -4.60
N CYS A 88 -2.31 4.38 -4.98
CA CYS A 88 -2.43 3.95 -6.37
C CYS A 88 -3.84 4.24 -6.95
N ASN A 89 -3.93 4.41 -8.28
CA ASN A 89 -5.20 4.65 -8.96
C ASN A 89 -6.13 3.44 -8.86
N LEU A 90 -5.57 2.24 -9.06
CA LEU A 90 -6.31 0.97 -8.99
C LEU A 90 -5.62 0.01 -8.02
N ARG A 91 -6.44 -0.85 -7.41
CA ARG A 91 -6.01 -1.95 -6.53
C ARG A 91 -6.62 -3.24 -7.02
N ILE A 92 -5.78 -4.23 -7.30
CA ILE A 92 -6.19 -5.59 -7.65
C ILE A 92 -5.70 -6.49 -6.52
N ALA A 93 -6.62 -7.17 -5.86
CA ALA A 93 -6.32 -7.97 -4.68
C ALA A 93 -6.69 -9.44 -4.88
N ALA A 94 -5.83 -10.34 -4.41
CA ALA A 94 -6.23 -11.74 -4.21
C ALA A 94 -7.35 -11.82 -3.17
N ALA A 95 -8.27 -12.78 -3.28
CA ALA A 95 -9.38 -12.91 -2.34
C ALA A 95 -8.91 -13.00 -0.87
N GLY A 96 -7.82 -13.73 -0.62
CA GLY A 96 -7.19 -13.89 0.68
C GLY A 96 -6.23 -12.77 1.09
N ALA A 97 -6.00 -11.75 0.26
CA ALA A 97 -5.16 -10.62 0.61
C ALA A 97 -5.75 -9.86 1.81
N ARG A 98 -4.92 -9.43 2.76
CA ARG A 98 -5.34 -8.76 4.00
C ARG A 98 -4.84 -7.33 4.04
N PHE A 99 -5.69 -6.46 4.57
CA PHE A 99 -5.46 -5.01 4.62
C PHE A 99 -5.67 -4.51 6.03
N GLY A 100 -4.76 -3.72 6.57
CA GLY A 100 -4.97 -3.15 7.90
C GLY A 100 -3.86 -2.21 8.37
N VAL A 101 -4.13 -1.56 9.50
CA VAL A 101 -3.19 -0.67 10.19
C VAL A 101 -3.25 -1.04 11.68
N PRO A 102 -2.66 -2.18 12.10
CA PRO A 102 -2.89 -2.80 13.40
C PRO A 102 -2.13 -2.11 14.55
N ILE A 103 -2.09 -0.77 14.56
CA ILE A 103 -1.30 0.06 15.48
C ILE A 103 -1.66 -0.17 16.96
N ALA A 104 -2.90 -0.53 17.26
CA ALA A 104 -3.35 -0.88 18.61
C ALA A 104 -2.66 -2.14 19.19
N ARG A 105 -2.01 -2.96 18.36
CA ARG A 105 -1.27 -4.16 18.80
C ARG A 105 0.24 -4.06 18.57
N THR A 106 0.72 -2.92 18.09
CA THR A 106 2.15 -2.71 17.79
C THR A 106 2.69 -1.53 18.58
N LEU A 107 3.24 -0.52 17.91
CA LEU A 107 4.01 0.58 18.49
C LEU A 107 3.15 1.65 19.18
N GLY A 108 1.82 1.55 19.11
CA GLY A 108 0.92 2.59 19.59
C GLY A 108 1.07 3.92 18.84
N ASN A 109 1.69 3.92 17.65
CA ASN A 109 1.86 5.10 16.82
C ASN A 109 0.54 5.47 16.10
N CYS A 110 0.47 6.71 15.61
CA CYS A 110 -0.67 7.18 14.82
C CYS A 110 -0.27 7.40 13.37
N LEU A 111 -1.22 7.25 12.46
CA LEU A 111 -1.06 7.65 11.06
C LEU A 111 -1.03 9.17 10.93
N SER A 112 -0.34 9.67 9.91
CA SER A 112 -0.51 11.05 9.45
C SER A 112 -1.99 11.38 9.19
N SER A 113 -2.38 12.63 9.45
CA SER A 113 -3.75 13.09 9.19
C SER A 113 -4.13 12.96 7.70
N ALA A 114 -3.15 13.13 6.80
CA ALA A 114 -3.32 12.96 5.37
C ALA A 114 -3.62 11.50 4.99
N ASN A 115 -2.90 10.55 5.58
CA ASN A 115 -3.13 9.11 5.37
C ASN A 115 -4.46 8.66 5.97
N LEU A 116 -4.79 9.12 7.19
CA LEU A 116 -6.07 8.83 7.83
C LEU A 116 -7.25 9.33 7.00
N ARG A 117 -7.18 10.57 6.49
CA ARG A 117 -8.19 11.15 5.60
C ARG A 117 -8.34 10.34 4.32
N ARG A 118 -7.22 9.94 3.69
CA ARG A 118 -7.23 9.17 2.45
C ARG A 118 -7.85 7.78 2.66
N LEU A 119 -7.45 7.07 3.71
CA LEU A 119 -8.00 5.76 4.03
C LEU A 119 -9.49 5.87 4.35
N THR A 120 -9.90 6.89 5.10
CA THR A 120 -11.31 7.10 5.42
C THR A 120 -12.15 7.39 4.18
N ALA A 121 -11.63 8.21 3.25
CA ALA A 121 -12.29 8.51 1.99
C ALA A 121 -12.48 7.27 1.10
N THR A 122 -11.55 6.31 1.13
CA THR A 122 -11.61 5.11 0.28
C THR A 122 -12.29 3.91 0.95
N LEU A 123 -12.10 3.73 2.25
CA LEU A 123 -12.51 2.54 3.00
C LEU A 123 -13.73 2.79 3.89
N GLY A 124 -14.09 4.06 4.14
CA GLY A 124 -15.14 4.44 5.09
C GLY A 124 -14.65 4.49 6.54
N LEU A 125 -15.26 5.38 7.33
CA LEU A 125 -14.86 5.65 8.72
C LEU A 125 -14.95 4.41 9.62
N SER A 126 -16.01 3.61 9.48
CA SER A 126 -16.23 2.42 10.30
C SER A 126 -15.11 1.39 10.12
N SER A 127 -14.77 1.07 8.86
CA SER A 127 -13.68 0.13 8.56
C SER A 127 -12.33 0.63 9.06
N VAL A 128 -12.03 1.92 8.88
CA VAL A 128 -10.77 2.51 9.36
C VAL A 128 -10.68 2.47 10.88
N LYS A 129 -11.77 2.79 11.61
CA LYS A 129 -11.80 2.67 13.08
C LYS A 129 -11.52 1.23 13.53
N ARG A 130 -12.10 0.23 12.87
CA ARG A 130 -11.83 -1.19 13.19
C ARG A 130 -10.38 -1.56 12.94
N MET A 131 -9.81 -1.15 11.81
CA MET A 131 -8.41 -1.40 11.48
C MET A 131 -7.46 -0.81 12.53
N LEU A 132 -7.71 0.43 12.95
CA LEU A 132 -6.85 1.15 13.89
C LEU A 132 -7.03 0.69 15.34
N LEU A 133 -8.28 0.67 15.83
CA LEU A 133 -8.60 0.48 17.25
C LEU A 133 -8.69 -1.00 17.65
N LEU A 134 -9.12 -1.87 16.73
CA LEU A 134 -9.28 -3.30 16.99
C LEU A 134 -8.17 -4.14 16.34
N ALA A 135 -7.24 -3.51 15.63
CA ALA A 135 -6.25 -4.17 14.80
C ALA A 135 -6.87 -5.17 13.79
N ASP A 136 -8.07 -4.86 13.30
CA ASP A 136 -8.77 -5.70 12.34
C ASP A 136 -8.04 -5.74 10.99
N MET A 137 -7.94 -6.92 10.40
CA MET A 137 -7.26 -7.17 9.12
C MET A 137 -8.17 -7.95 8.17
N PRO A 138 -9.23 -7.31 7.63
CA PRO A 138 -10.17 -7.95 6.73
C PRO A 138 -9.48 -8.45 5.46
N THR A 139 -10.02 -9.53 4.91
CA THR A 139 -9.63 -10.05 3.60
C THR A 139 -10.27 -9.20 2.49
N ALA A 140 -9.68 -9.22 1.29
CA ALA A 140 -10.23 -8.55 0.11
C ALA A 140 -11.68 -8.98 -0.16
N GLU A 141 -11.95 -10.27 0.01
CA GLU A 141 -13.29 -10.86 -0.18
C GLU A 141 -14.30 -10.36 0.85
N SER A 142 -13.95 -10.31 2.13
CA SER A 142 -14.84 -9.78 3.18
C SER A 142 -15.16 -8.29 2.98
N ARG A 143 -14.24 -7.53 2.36
CA ARG A 143 -14.43 -6.11 2.02
C ARG A 143 -15.29 -5.90 0.77
N SER A 144 -15.18 -6.74 -0.24
CA SER A 144 -16.00 -6.60 -1.46
C SER A 144 -17.47 -6.94 -1.21
N ALA A 145 -17.81 -7.61 -0.11
CA ALA A 145 -19.18 -7.82 0.35
C ALA A 145 -19.83 -6.54 0.92
N THR A 146 -19.05 -5.54 1.33
CA THR A 146 -19.54 -4.28 1.92
C THR A 146 -19.38 -3.06 1.01
N ALA A 147 -18.70 -3.20 -0.14
CA ALA A 147 -18.56 -2.19 -1.18
C ALA A 147 -19.26 -2.65 -2.47
N PRO A 148 -19.68 -1.75 -3.39
CA PRO A 148 -20.26 -2.17 -4.66
C PRO A 148 -19.30 -3.13 -5.41
N ARG A 149 -19.81 -4.32 -5.75
CA ARG A 149 -19.05 -5.43 -6.35
C ARG A 149 -18.31 -4.96 -7.61
N SER A 150 -16.98 -4.98 -7.58
CA SER A 150 -16.17 -5.10 -8.80
C SER A 150 -15.99 -6.59 -9.14
N PRO A 151 -16.02 -7.00 -10.42
CA PRO A 151 -15.92 -8.40 -10.80
C PRO A 151 -14.62 -9.04 -10.30
N ALA A 152 -14.73 -10.24 -9.72
CA ALA A 152 -13.60 -10.96 -9.14
C ALA A 152 -12.53 -11.29 -10.21
N PRO A 153 -11.24 -11.05 -9.96
CA PRO A 153 -10.17 -11.27 -10.93
C PRO A 153 -9.77 -12.75 -10.98
N ARG A 154 -10.67 -13.66 -11.40
CA ARG A 154 -10.39 -15.11 -11.41
C ARG A 154 -9.47 -15.60 -12.54
N ARG A 155 -9.10 -14.76 -13.52
CA ARG A 155 -8.39 -15.21 -14.75
C ARG A 155 -7.11 -14.45 -15.11
N TRP A 156 -6.71 -13.42 -14.36
CA TRP A 156 -5.67 -12.47 -14.79
C TRP A 156 -4.34 -12.56 -14.01
N MET A 157 -4.33 -13.14 -12.81
CA MET A 157 -3.18 -13.14 -11.90
C MET A 157 -1.91 -13.84 -12.45
N PRO A 158 -1.97 -14.86 -13.34
CA PRO A 158 -0.75 -15.42 -13.95
C PRO A 158 -0.23 -14.64 -15.19
N ARG A 159 -0.98 -13.67 -15.72
CA ARG A 159 -0.68 -13.04 -17.03
C ARG A 159 0.14 -11.74 -16.94
N TRP A 160 -0.08 -10.93 -15.91
CA TRP A 160 0.65 -9.67 -15.73
C TRP A 160 2.15 -9.90 -15.42
N ARG A 161 2.49 -10.98 -14.69
CA ARG A 161 3.89 -11.40 -14.44
C ARG A 161 4.68 -11.68 -15.73
N ARG A 162 4.01 -12.01 -16.85
CA ARG A 162 4.65 -12.27 -18.15
C ARG A 162 4.73 -11.06 -19.07
N SER A 163 3.95 -10.01 -18.79
CA SER A 163 3.83 -8.82 -19.66
C SER A 163 4.44 -7.56 -19.04
N ALA A 164 4.76 -7.58 -17.74
CA ALA A 164 5.39 -6.46 -17.05
C ALA A 164 6.91 -6.47 -17.25
N SER A 165 7.37 -5.96 -18.40
CA SER A 165 8.77 -5.63 -18.66
C SER A 165 9.35 -4.53 -17.75
N ALA A 166 8.52 -3.94 -16.87
CA ALA A 166 8.92 -2.94 -15.88
C ALA A 166 8.56 -3.35 -14.44
N CYS A 167 8.59 -4.65 -14.13
CA CYS A 167 8.44 -5.14 -12.77
C CYS A 167 9.76 -4.92 -12.01
N SER A 168 9.94 -3.76 -11.36
CA SER A 168 10.94 -3.67 -10.29
C SER A 168 10.39 -4.49 -9.11
N ALA A 169 10.71 -5.77 -9.05
CA ALA A 169 10.42 -6.59 -7.89
C ALA A 169 11.19 -6.01 -6.69
N MET A 170 10.48 -5.30 -5.83
CA MET A 170 11.04 -4.69 -4.62
C MET A 170 11.38 -5.81 -3.64
N ARG A 171 12.68 -6.04 -3.43
CA ARG A 171 13.17 -6.86 -2.34
C ARG A 171 13.05 -6.04 -1.06
N GLN A 172 12.57 -6.68 0.01
CA GLN A 172 12.58 -6.11 1.35
C GLN A 172 13.98 -6.22 1.92
#